data_AF-A0A2T4H7W3-F1
#
_entry.id   AF-A0A2T4H7W3-F1
#
_cell.length_a   1.000
_cell.length_b   1.000
_cell.length_c   1.000
_cell.angle_alpha   90.00
_cell.angle_beta   90.00
_cell.angle_gamma   90.00
#
_symmetry.space_group_name_H-M   'P 1'
#
loop_
_entity.id
_entity.type
_entity.pdbx_description
1 polymer ?
#
loop_
_entity_poly.entity_id
_entity_poly.type
_entity_poly.pdbx_seq_one_letter_code
_entity_poly.pdbx_strand_id
1 'polypeptide(L)'
;MSYGILYSIPFIPGKHKKKDQFWCSKENEWKATNQMEWFLKEGDDISEKRSVHHDYYRLVEDATVTTSNQIYCSTTFPPPRRYDNAARIRSLCNISWDQQVDTKSLPRFTNANNRSFPKLSYRIKMDCEDGVVNFTVSFNGQKVGGREVDVQFN
;
A
#
# COMPACT_ATOMS: atom_id res chain seq x y z
N MET A 1 2.59 -17.89 4.52
CA MET A 1 1.83 -16.66 4.81
C MET A 1 2.18 -15.56 3.81
N SER A 2 1.19 -14.77 3.39
CA SER A 2 1.31 -13.64 2.46
C SER A 2 1.20 -12.30 3.19
N TYR A 3 1.88 -11.26 2.71
CA TYR A 3 1.87 -9.91 3.28
C TYR A 3 1.67 -8.83 2.23
N GLY A 4 0.81 -7.86 2.52
CA GLY A 4 0.39 -6.90 1.51
C GLY A 4 -0.34 -5.69 2.08
N ILE A 5 -0.69 -4.78 1.19
CA ILE A 5 -1.55 -3.64 1.50
C ILE A 5 -2.82 -3.63 0.65
N LEU A 6 -3.81 -2.90 1.14
CA LEU A 6 -4.94 -2.46 0.34
C LEU A 6 -4.54 -1.24 -0.48
N TYR A 7 -4.87 -1.23 -1.77
CA TYR A 7 -4.63 -0.09 -2.65
C TYR A 7 -5.74 0.08 -3.69
N SER A 8 -5.72 1.25 -4.36
CA SER A 8 -6.62 1.58 -5.46
C SER A 8 -5.87 1.65 -6.77
N ILE A 9 -6.41 1.03 -7.82
CA ILE A 9 -5.82 0.98 -9.17
C ILE A 9 -6.83 1.37 -10.23
N PRO A 10 -6.42 1.70 -11.46
CA PRO A 10 -7.35 1.91 -12.57
C PRO A 10 -8.35 0.75 -12.71
N PHE A 11 -9.62 1.08 -12.90
CA PHE A 11 -10.68 0.10 -13.05
C PHE A 11 -10.58 -0.58 -14.42
N ILE A 12 -10.49 -1.91 -14.42
CA ILE A 12 -10.45 -2.71 -15.65
C ILE A 12 -11.77 -3.51 -15.73
N PRO A 13 -12.65 -3.19 -16.71
CA PRO A 13 -13.87 -3.97 -16.94
C PRO A 13 -13.58 -5.45 -17.14
N GLY A 14 -14.42 -6.32 -16.59
CA GLY A 14 -14.25 -7.78 -16.64
C GLY A 14 -13.22 -8.35 -15.66
N LYS A 15 -12.25 -7.55 -15.19
CA LYS A 15 -11.28 -7.95 -14.16
C LYS A 15 -11.72 -7.55 -12.75
N HIS A 16 -12.17 -6.30 -12.58
CA HIS A 16 -12.56 -5.78 -11.27
C HIS A 16 -14.08 -5.87 -11.06
N LYS A 17 -14.50 -6.13 -9.82
CA LYS A 17 -15.93 -6.18 -9.49
C LYS A 17 -16.50 -4.76 -9.55
N LYS A 18 -17.68 -4.60 -10.18
CA LYS A 18 -18.34 -3.29 -10.32
C LYS A 18 -18.60 -2.59 -8.97
N LYS A 19 -18.81 -3.36 -7.89
CA LYS A 19 -18.97 -2.80 -6.53
C LYS A 19 -17.72 -2.11 -5.97
N ASP A 20 -16.54 -2.35 -6.55
CA ASP A 20 -15.30 -1.66 -6.17
C ASP A 20 -15.00 -0.46 -7.06
N GLN A 21 -15.78 -0.27 -8.12
CA GLN A 21 -15.60 0.84 -9.05
C GLN A 21 -15.98 2.16 -8.37
N PHE A 22 -15.09 3.14 -8.43
CA PHE A 22 -15.38 4.50 -8.00
C PHE A 22 -14.70 5.50 -8.93
N TRP A 23 -15.27 6.70 -9.06
CA TRP A 23 -14.65 7.79 -9.80
C TRP A 23 -13.66 8.53 -8.89
N CYS A 24 -12.38 8.56 -9.27
CA CYS A 24 -11.37 9.36 -8.57
C CYS A 24 -11.34 10.75 -9.18
N SER A 25 -12.00 11.72 -8.53
CA SER A 25 -12.04 13.12 -9.02
C SER A 25 -10.68 13.82 -9.05
N LYS A 26 -9.71 13.35 -8.24
CA LYS A 26 -8.35 13.90 -8.23
C LYS A 26 -7.59 13.47 -9.48
N GLU A 27 -7.75 12.23 -9.91
CA GLU A 27 -7.05 11.66 -11.07
C GLU A 27 -7.88 11.74 -12.36
N ASN A 28 -9.17 12.07 -12.27
CA ASN A 28 -10.14 12.03 -13.36
C ASN A 28 -10.21 10.66 -14.06
N GLU A 29 -10.21 9.58 -13.28
CA GLU A 29 -10.32 8.22 -13.80
C GLU A 29 -11.20 7.32 -12.93
N TRP A 30 -11.75 6.27 -13.54
CA TRP A 30 -12.41 5.19 -12.81
C TRP A 30 -11.35 4.30 -12.18
N LYS A 31 -11.43 4.08 -10.87
CA LYS A 31 -10.54 3.20 -10.11
C LYS A 31 -11.32 2.06 -9.45
N ALA A 32 -10.62 0.99 -9.12
CA ALA A 32 -11.09 -0.10 -8.29
C ALA A 32 -10.44 -0.01 -6.91
N THR A 33 -11.25 0.11 -5.86
CA THR A 33 -10.80 0.00 -4.47
C THR A 33 -10.75 -1.47 -4.03
N ASN A 34 -10.35 -1.73 -2.78
CA ASN A 34 -10.29 -3.06 -2.20
C ASN A 34 -9.38 -4.06 -2.93
N GLN A 35 -8.40 -3.58 -3.68
CA GLN A 35 -7.42 -4.46 -4.33
C GLN A 35 -6.29 -4.74 -3.37
N MET A 36 -5.78 -5.96 -3.39
CA MET A 36 -4.61 -6.35 -2.61
C MET A 36 -3.36 -6.31 -3.47
N GLU A 37 -2.32 -5.67 -2.96
CA GLU A 37 -0.96 -5.79 -3.48
C GLU A 37 -0.11 -6.52 -2.45
N TRP A 38 0.40 -7.69 -2.84
CA TRP A 38 1.18 -8.57 -1.97
C TRP A 38 2.67 -8.39 -2.26
N PHE A 39 3.44 -8.02 -1.25
CA PHE A 39 4.92 -7.97 -1.30
C PHE A 39 5.51 -9.39 -1.33
N LEU A 40 4.92 -10.28 -0.53
CA LEU A 40 5.25 -11.71 -0.47
C LEU A 40 3.96 -12.50 -0.52
N LYS A 41 3.94 -13.56 -1.30
CA LYS A 41 2.85 -14.52 -1.36
C LYS A 41 3.31 -15.82 -0.71
N GLU A 42 2.36 -16.50 -0.09
CA GLU A 42 2.61 -17.86 0.40
C GLU A 42 3.05 -18.75 -0.76
N GLY A 43 4.13 -19.51 -0.55
CA GLY A 43 4.77 -20.32 -1.58
C GLY A 43 5.85 -19.60 -2.41
N ASP A 44 6.05 -18.29 -2.23
CA ASP A 44 7.20 -17.59 -2.83
C ASP A 44 8.52 -18.07 -2.18
N ASP A 45 9.58 -18.17 -2.98
CA ASP A 45 10.94 -18.43 -2.47
C ASP A 45 11.47 -17.17 -1.76
N ILE A 46 11.60 -17.26 -0.43
CA ILE A 46 12.08 -16.17 0.42
C ILE A 46 13.51 -15.76 0.05
N SER A 47 14.33 -16.69 -0.47
CA SER A 47 15.71 -16.37 -0.86
C SER A 47 15.75 -15.35 -2.01
N GLU A 48 14.79 -15.41 -2.92
CA GLU A 48 14.62 -14.44 -4.02
C GLU A 48 13.84 -13.19 -3.61
N LYS A 49 13.05 -13.29 -2.54
CA LYS A 49 12.14 -12.23 -2.04
C LYS A 49 12.58 -11.62 -0.72
N ARG A 50 13.86 -11.71 -0.36
CA ARG A 50 14.42 -11.14 0.88
C ARG A 50 14.10 -9.66 1.07
N SER A 51 14.01 -8.89 -0.02
CA SER A 51 13.72 -7.46 0.02
C SER A 51 12.82 -7.08 -1.16
N VAL A 52 11.55 -6.80 -0.88
CA VAL A 52 10.56 -6.37 -1.87
C VAL A 52 10.05 -4.98 -1.51
N HIS A 53 9.85 -4.12 -2.51
CA HIS A 53 9.25 -2.82 -2.28
C HIS A 53 8.27 -2.44 -3.37
N HIS A 54 7.35 -1.56 -3.02
CA HIS A 54 6.41 -0.93 -3.93
C HIS A 54 6.37 0.57 -3.66
N ASP A 55 6.17 1.33 -4.74
CA ASP A 55 6.05 2.77 -4.72
C ASP A 55 4.58 3.16 -4.81
N TYR A 56 4.18 4.07 -3.92
CA TYR A 56 2.81 4.52 -3.76
C TYR A 56 2.76 6.05 -3.84
N TYR A 57 1.55 6.56 -4.06
CA TYR A 57 1.29 7.97 -3.85
C TYR A 57 -0.10 8.23 -3.28
N ARG A 58 -0.28 9.42 -2.72
CA ARG A 58 -1.58 10.00 -2.38
C ARG A 58 -1.66 11.41 -2.95
N LEU A 59 -2.80 11.75 -3.54
CA LEU A 59 -3.13 13.12 -3.91
C LEU A 59 -3.86 13.78 -2.74
N VAL A 60 -3.23 14.76 -2.13
CA VAL A 60 -3.69 15.39 -0.88
C VAL A 60 -4.16 16.81 -1.15
N GLU A 61 -5.05 17.32 -0.31
CA GLU A 61 -5.62 18.67 -0.44
C GLU A 61 -5.33 19.54 0.78
N ASP A 62 -5.15 18.92 1.94
CA ASP A 62 -4.81 19.62 3.18
C ASP A 62 -3.42 20.26 3.09
N ALA A 63 -3.22 21.37 3.81
CA ALA A 63 -1.91 22.03 3.88
C ALA A 63 -0.85 21.16 4.55
N THR A 64 -1.27 20.26 5.44
CA THR A 64 -0.40 19.35 6.17
C THR A 64 -1.10 18.00 6.33
N VAL A 65 -0.36 16.90 6.24
CA VAL A 65 -0.94 15.55 6.23
C VAL A 65 -0.22 14.62 7.19
N THR A 66 -0.99 13.98 8.07
CA THR A 66 -0.54 12.82 8.85
C THR A 66 -0.91 11.56 8.08
N THR A 67 0.04 10.64 7.96
CA THR A 67 -0.13 9.42 7.15
C THR A 67 0.12 8.18 8.00
N SER A 68 -0.61 7.12 7.69
CA SER A 68 -0.27 5.77 8.13
C SER A 68 -0.56 4.75 7.04
N ASN A 69 0.03 3.56 7.16
CA ASN A 69 -0.10 2.46 6.23
C ASN A 69 -0.49 1.19 6.97
N GLN A 70 -1.67 0.65 6.66
CA GLN A 70 -2.14 -0.62 7.20
C GLN A 70 -1.55 -1.77 6.38
N ILE A 71 -0.86 -2.67 7.07
CA ILE A 71 -0.37 -3.95 6.53
C ILE A 71 -1.38 -5.04 6.85
N TYR A 72 -1.58 -5.94 5.90
CA TYR A 72 -2.46 -7.10 6.00
C TYR A 72 -1.67 -8.39 5.79
N CYS A 73 -2.19 -9.48 6.34
CA CYS A 73 -1.68 -10.82 6.11
C CYS A 73 -2.79 -11.80 5.73
N SER A 74 -2.42 -12.89 5.05
CA SER A 74 -3.31 -13.99 4.71
C SER A 74 -2.56 -15.32 4.68
N THR A 75 -3.19 -16.37 5.21
CA THR A 75 -2.76 -17.77 5.10
C THR A 75 -3.52 -18.54 4.02
N THR A 76 -4.30 -17.84 3.19
CA THR A 76 -5.01 -18.47 2.06
C THR A 76 -4.06 -18.60 0.88
N PHE A 77 -4.03 -19.78 0.25
CA PHE A 77 -3.26 -20.03 -0.97
C PHE A 77 -4.19 -20.39 -2.17
N PRO A 78 -4.05 -19.70 -3.33
CA PRO A 78 -3.28 -18.47 -3.53
C PRO A 78 -3.89 -17.29 -2.75
N PRO A 79 -3.09 -16.26 -2.38
CA PRO A 79 -3.63 -15.14 -1.62
C PRO A 79 -4.69 -14.37 -2.42
N PRO A 80 -5.79 -13.94 -1.79
CA PRO A 80 -6.86 -13.26 -2.50
C PRO A 80 -6.36 -11.95 -3.13
N ARG A 81 -6.72 -11.69 -4.39
CA ARG A 81 -6.36 -10.43 -5.08
C ARG A 81 -7.21 -9.23 -4.65
N ARG A 82 -8.28 -9.47 -3.89
CA ARG A 82 -9.28 -8.49 -3.49
C ARG A 82 -9.63 -8.70 -2.01
N TYR A 83 -9.84 -7.60 -1.29
CA TYR A 83 -10.36 -7.60 0.07
C TYR A 83 -11.88 -7.74 0.10
N ASP A 84 -12.40 -8.97 0.05
CA ASP A 84 -13.83 -9.29 0.29
C ASP A 84 -14.14 -9.86 1.66
N ASN A 85 -13.19 -10.54 2.30
CA ASN A 85 -13.47 -11.30 3.50
C ASN A 85 -12.37 -11.10 4.54
N ALA A 86 -12.72 -10.40 5.62
CA ALA A 86 -11.83 -10.16 6.77
C ALA A 86 -11.40 -11.45 7.48
N ALA A 87 -12.15 -12.56 7.35
CA ALA A 87 -11.73 -13.85 7.88
C ALA A 87 -10.54 -14.45 7.08
N ARG A 88 -10.38 -14.08 5.81
CA ARG A 88 -9.27 -14.55 4.95
C ARG A 88 -8.10 -13.58 4.93
N ILE A 89 -8.35 -12.29 5.16
CA ILE A 89 -7.34 -11.24 5.16
C ILE A 89 -7.44 -10.46 6.46
N ARG A 90 -6.41 -10.59 7.30
CA ARG A 90 -6.35 -9.98 8.62
C ARG A 90 -5.46 -8.75 8.59
N SER A 91 -5.83 -7.73 9.36
CA SER A 91 -4.94 -6.62 9.67
C SER A 91 -3.77 -7.12 10.50
N LEU A 92 -2.54 -6.88 10.04
CA LEU A 92 -1.32 -7.27 10.73
C LEU A 92 -0.84 -6.16 11.67
N CYS A 93 -0.57 -4.98 11.10
CA CYS A 93 -0.11 -3.81 11.85
C CYS A 93 -0.40 -2.51 11.09
N ASN A 94 -0.40 -1.38 11.78
CA ASN A 94 -0.45 -0.04 11.18
C ASN A 94 0.89 0.66 11.40
N ILE A 95 1.46 1.19 10.33
CA ILE A 95 2.70 1.96 10.34
C ILE A 95 2.32 3.44 10.28
N SER A 96 2.30 4.11 11.42
CA SER A 96 2.15 5.56 11.48
C SER A 96 3.45 6.23 11.03
N TRP A 97 3.32 7.36 10.36
CA TRP A 97 4.48 8.18 10.02
C TRP A 97 4.91 8.99 11.24
N ASP A 98 6.22 9.11 11.44
CA ASP A 98 6.84 9.76 12.60
C ASP A 98 6.69 11.29 12.55
N GLN A 99 6.36 11.85 11.38
CA GLN A 99 6.21 13.28 11.16
C GLN A 99 5.07 13.61 10.21
N GLN A 100 4.50 14.79 10.41
CA GLN A 100 3.53 15.38 9.49
C GLN A 100 4.24 15.94 8.26
N VAL A 101 3.60 15.83 7.09
CA VAL A 101 4.17 16.32 5.83
C VAL A 101 3.53 17.66 5.47
N ASP A 102 4.34 18.70 5.26
CA ASP A 102 3.91 19.95 4.64
C ASP A 102 3.69 19.75 3.14
N THR A 103 2.45 19.90 2.69
CA THR A 103 2.06 19.61 1.31
C THR A 103 2.52 20.66 0.32
N LYS A 104 2.95 21.86 0.78
CA LYS A 104 3.54 22.89 -0.07
C LYS A 104 4.88 22.47 -0.65
N SER A 105 5.61 21.60 0.06
CA SER A 105 6.91 21.08 -0.37
C SER A 105 6.80 19.96 -1.41
N LEU A 106 5.59 19.42 -1.63
CA LEU A 106 5.39 18.26 -2.49
C LEU A 106 5.31 18.66 -3.98
N PRO A 107 5.84 17.81 -4.88
CA PRO A 107 5.55 17.92 -6.30
C PRO A 107 4.04 17.93 -6.57
N ARG A 108 3.61 18.66 -7.60
CA ARG A 108 2.19 18.76 -7.96
C ARG A 108 1.83 17.81 -9.09
N PHE A 109 0.67 17.18 -8.98
CA PHE A 109 0.00 16.46 -10.04
C PHE A 109 -1.15 17.31 -10.58
N THR A 110 -1.21 17.53 -11.89
CA THR A 110 -2.30 18.25 -12.54
C THR A 110 -3.14 17.27 -13.35
N ASN A 111 -4.44 17.26 -13.09
CA ASN A 111 -5.38 16.35 -13.76
C ASN A 111 -5.94 16.94 -15.07
N ALA A 112 -6.72 16.15 -15.81
CA ALA A 112 -7.31 16.56 -17.09
C ALA A 112 -8.25 17.78 -17.02
N ASN A 113 -8.73 18.15 -15.82
CA ASN A 113 -9.56 19.33 -15.59
C ASN A 113 -8.72 20.55 -15.17
N ASN A 114 -7.40 20.52 -15.37
CA ASN A 114 -6.43 21.53 -14.92
C ASN A 114 -6.45 21.82 -13.41
N ARG A 115 -6.98 20.89 -12.60
CA ARG A 115 -6.89 20.98 -11.14
C ARG A 115 -5.57 20.36 -10.69
N SER A 116 -4.87 21.04 -9.79
CA SER A 116 -3.53 20.66 -9.35
C SER A 116 -3.53 20.27 -7.87
N PHE A 117 -2.92 19.13 -7.55
CA PHE A 117 -2.89 18.54 -6.21
C PHE A 117 -1.45 18.22 -5.79
N PRO A 118 -1.04 18.53 -4.56
CA PRO A 118 0.17 17.96 -3.98
C PRO A 118 0.17 16.42 -4.06
N LYS A 119 1.28 15.84 -4.54
CA LYS A 119 1.48 14.40 -4.70
C LYS A 119 2.48 13.90 -3.67
N LEU A 120 1.98 13.24 -2.64
CA LEU A 120 2.78 12.57 -1.63
C LEU A 120 3.21 11.20 -2.16
N SER A 121 4.44 11.08 -2.69
CA SER A 121 5.00 9.82 -3.17
C SER A 121 5.88 9.17 -2.10
N TYR A 122 5.71 7.88 -1.84
CA TYR A 122 6.43 7.17 -0.79
C TYR A 122 6.62 5.70 -1.15
N ARG A 123 7.59 5.06 -0.52
CA ARG A 123 7.92 3.65 -0.70
C ARG A 123 7.59 2.86 0.55
N ILE A 124 6.95 1.72 0.40
CA ILE A 124 6.89 0.70 1.45
C ILE A 124 7.79 -0.44 1.02
N LYS A 125 8.73 -0.80 1.89
CA LYS A 125 9.64 -1.92 1.73
C LYS A 125 9.29 -2.98 2.76
N MET A 126 9.34 -4.23 2.34
CA MET A 126 9.33 -5.39 3.20
C MET A 126 10.66 -6.13 3.05
N ASP A 127 11.30 -6.37 4.18
CA ASP A 127 12.48 -7.21 4.31
C ASP A 127 12.12 -8.48 5.09
N CYS A 128 12.63 -9.64 4.66
CA CYS A 128 12.45 -10.93 5.32
C CYS A 128 13.82 -11.50 5.66
N GLU A 129 14.11 -11.63 6.95
CA GLU A 129 15.39 -12.09 7.47
C GLU A 129 15.17 -12.93 8.74
N ASP A 130 15.75 -14.13 8.79
CA ASP A 130 15.77 -15.02 9.96
C ASP A 130 14.43 -15.23 10.67
N GLY A 131 13.34 -15.37 9.91
CA GLY A 131 12.02 -15.59 10.48
C GLY A 131 11.26 -14.31 10.83
N VAL A 132 11.87 -13.14 10.64
CA VAL A 132 11.30 -11.83 10.95
C VAL A 132 10.95 -11.10 9.66
N VAL A 133 9.79 -10.45 9.65
CA VAL A 133 9.37 -9.57 8.55
C VAL A 133 9.37 -8.13 9.03
N ASN A 134 10.13 -7.30 8.32
CA ASN A 134 10.35 -5.90 8.62
C ASN A 134 9.71 -5.02 7.55
N PHE A 135 8.81 -4.13 7.96
CA PHE A 135 8.22 -3.12 7.09
C PHE A 135 8.83 -1.75 7.37
N THR A 136 9.29 -1.08 6.31
CA THR A 136 9.80 0.29 6.38
C THR A 136 9.08 1.18 5.39
N VAL A 137 8.62 2.35 5.85
CA VAL A 137 8.04 3.39 5.00
C VAL A 137 9.05 4.51 4.83
N SER A 138 9.32 4.88 3.58
CA SER A 138 10.29 5.92 3.23
C SER A 138 9.65 7.02 2.38
N PHE A 139 9.97 8.27 2.70
CA PHE A 139 9.56 9.47 1.99
C PHE A 139 10.79 10.36 1.76
N ASN A 140 10.99 10.85 0.53
CA ASN A 140 12.19 11.59 0.12
C ASN A 140 13.51 10.88 0.49
N GLY A 141 13.54 9.54 0.35
CA GLY A 141 14.72 8.73 0.68
C GLY A 141 14.98 8.54 2.17
N GLN A 142 14.17 9.14 3.05
CA GLN A 142 14.31 9.01 4.50
C GLN A 142 13.25 8.08 5.07
N LYS A 143 13.62 7.27 6.06
CA LYS A 143 12.66 6.48 6.83
C LYS A 143 11.75 7.42 7.62
N VAL A 144 10.45 7.26 7.44
CA VAL A 144 9.41 8.03 8.14
C VAL A 144 8.49 7.14 8.96
N GLY A 145 8.73 5.83 9.00
CA GLY A 145 8.01 4.90 9.86
C GLY A 145 8.48 3.47 9.61
N GLY A 146 8.20 2.58 10.54
CA GLY A 146 8.45 1.15 10.36
C GLY A 146 7.83 0.28 11.44
N ARG A 147 7.69 -1.01 11.14
CA ARG A 147 7.22 -2.04 12.06
C ARG A 147 7.95 -3.36 11.79
N GLU A 148 8.48 -3.95 12.84
CA GLU A 148 8.95 -5.32 12.87
C GLU A 148 7.81 -6.24 13.28
N VAL A 149 7.75 -7.43 12.68
CA VAL A 149 6.78 -8.46 13.00
C VAL A 149 7.47 -9.82 13.02
N ASP A 150 7.43 -10.48 14.17
CA ASP A 150 7.86 -11.86 14.30
C ASP A 150 6.92 -12.78 13.52
N VAL A 151 7.49 -13.62 12.68
CA VAL A 151 6.73 -14.62 11.94
C VAL A 151 7.14 -16.00 12.42
N GLN A 152 6.22 -16.66 13.11
CA GLN A 152 6.35 -18.11 13.32
C GLN A 152 6.06 -18.80 11.99
N PHE A 153 7.12 -19.20 11.29
CA PHE A 153 7.02 -20.16 10.20
C PHE A 153 6.83 -21.54 10.83
N ASN A 154 5.58 -21.89 11.17
CA ASN A 154 5.21 -23.25 11.54
C ASN A 154 5.11 -24.14 10.31
#